data_AF-A0A453A0D7-F1
#
_entry.id   AF-A0A453A0D7-F1
#
_cell.length_a   1.000
_cell.length_b   1.000
_cell.length_c   1.000
_cell.angle_alpha   90.00
_cell.angle_beta   90.00
_cell.angle_gamma   90.00
#
_symmetry.space_group_name_H-M   'P 1'
#
loop_
_entity.id
_entity.type
_entity.pdbx_description
1 polymer ?
#
loop_
_entity_poly.entity_id
_entity_poly.type
_entity_poly.pdbx_seq_one_letter_code
_entity_poly.pdbx_strand_id
1 'polypeptide(L)'
;MSNCFNSGINKIFVMTQFNSASLNRHIHRTYLGGGINFTDGSVEVLAATQMPGEAAGWFRGTADAVRKFIWVLEDYYKNKSIEHILILSGDQLYRMDYMELVQKHVDDNADITLSCAPVGESRASEYGLVKFDSSGRVVQFSEKPKGDDLEAMKVDTSFLNFAIDDPAKYPYIASMGVYVFKRDVLLNLLK
;
A
#
# COMPACT_ATOMS: atom_id res chain seq x y z
N MET A 1 -5.86 -1.24 9.32
CA MET A 1 -7.24 -0.84 9.66
C MET A 1 -7.29 0.38 10.56
N SER A 2 -6.76 0.36 11.79
CA SER A 2 -6.83 1.52 12.70
C SER A 2 -6.23 2.80 12.13
N ASN A 3 -5.09 2.72 11.43
CA ASN A 3 -4.51 3.88 10.74
C ASN A 3 -5.48 4.48 9.71
N CYS A 4 -6.21 3.65 8.94
CA CYS A 4 -7.20 4.13 7.98
C CYS A 4 -8.28 4.96 8.67
N PHE A 5 -8.87 4.41 9.73
CA PHE A 5 -9.92 5.10 10.47
C PHE A 5 -9.44 6.37 11.16
N ASN A 6 -8.26 6.34 11.77
CA ASN A 6 -7.65 7.52 12.38
C ASN A 6 -7.30 8.60 11.35
N SER A 7 -7.08 8.22 10.09
CA SER A 7 -6.86 9.14 8.96
C SER A 7 -8.17 9.54 8.27
N GLY A 8 -9.34 9.19 8.81
CA GLY A 8 -10.65 9.50 8.20
C GLY A 8 -11.03 8.64 6.99
N ILE A 9 -10.24 7.61 6.66
CA ILE A 9 -10.50 6.69 5.55
C ILE A 9 -11.41 5.56 6.03
N ASN A 10 -12.66 5.57 5.55
CA ASN A 10 -13.73 4.67 6.02
C ASN A 10 -14.33 3.76 4.92
N LYS A 11 -13.80 3.80 3.70
CA LYS A 11 -14.16 2.90 2.59
C LYS A 11 -13.00 1.94 2.35
N ILE A 12 -13.12 0.70 2.84
CA ILE A 12 -11.99 -0.23 2.93
C ILE A 12 -12.36 -1.59 2.36
N PHE A 13 -11.52 -2.10 1.45
CA PHE A 13 -11.55 -3.47 1.00
C PHE A 13 -10.37 -4.24 1.62
N VAL A 14 -10.67 -5.42 2.18
CA VAL A 14 -9.67 -6.33 2.75
C VAL A 14 -9.54 -7.54 1.84
N MET A 15 -8.44 -7.61 1.09
CA MET A 15 -8.17 -8.74 0.20
C MET A 15 -7.46 -9.86 0.95
N THR A 16 -7.99 -11.07 0.87
CA THR A 16 -7.41 -12.25 1.53
C THR A 16 -7.36 -13.45 0.59
N GLN A 17 -6.28 -14.22 0.67
CA GLN A 17 -6.17 -15.47 -0.07
C GLN A 17 -7.08 -16.57 0.49
N PHE A 18 -7.35 -16.54 1.80
CA PHE A 18 -8.21 -17.52 2.48
C PHE A 18 -9.38 -16.82 3.16
N ASN A 19 -10.58 -17.32 2.92
CA ASN A 19 -11.76 -16.84 3.64
C ASN A 19 -11.78 -17.46 5.04
N SER A 20 -11.50 -16.65 6.08
CA SER A 20 -11.54 -17.11 7.47
C SER A 20 -12.74 -16.53 8.20
N ALA A 21 -13.55 -17.42 8.79
CA ALA A 21 -14.63 -17.02 9.71
C ALA A 21 -14.10 -16.19 10.89
N SER A 22 -12.88 -16.45 11.37
CA SER A 22 -12.28 -15.68 12.47
C SER A 22 -11.95 -14.24 12.05
N LEU A 23 -11.44 -14.04 10.83
CA LEU A 23 -11.15 -12.72 10.26
C LEU A 23 -12.44 -11.91 10.10
N ASN A 24 -13.45 -12.51 9.43
CA ASN A 24 -14.75 -11.87 9.24
C ASN A 24 -15.39 -11.49 10.58
N ARG A 25 -15.36 -12.40 11.56
CA ARG A 25 -15.90 -12.15 12.91
C ARG A 25 -15.16 -11.02 13.62
N HIS A 26 -13.82 -10.98 13.50
CA HIS A 26 -13.02 -9.91 14.12
C HIS A 26 -13.32 -8.55 13.51
N ILE A 27 -13.31 -8.46 12.17
CA ILE A 27 -13.61 -7.21 11.45
C ILE A 27 -15.02 -6.73 11.80
N HIS A 28 -16.00 -7.63 11.73
CA HIS A 28 -17.39 -7.29 12.01
C HIS A 28 -17.56 -6.78 13.44
N ARG A 29 -17.05 -7.49 14.45
CA ARG A 29 -17.21 -7.06 15.86
C ARG A 29 -16.49 -5.75 16.18
N THR A 30 -15.31 -5.54 15.60
CA THR A 30 -14.45 -4.41 15.96
C THR A 30 -14.84 -3.13 15.24
N TYR A 31 -15.20 -3.23 13.95
CA TYR A 31 -15.38 -2.06 13.08
C TYR A 31 -16.81 -1.84 12.61
N LEU A 32 -17.68 -2.86 12.64
CA LEU A 32 -19.06 -2.76 12.13
C LEU A 32 -20.13 -2.89 13.23
N GLY A 33 -19.91 -3.75 14.23
CA GLY A 33 -20.90 -4.08 15.27
C GLY A 33 -20.82 -3.24 16.55
N GLY A 34 -19.79 -2.38 16.68
CA GLY A 34 -19.51 -1.61 17.89
C GLY A 34 -20.08 -0.18 17.94
N GLY A 35 -20.94 0.22 16.99
CA GLY A 35 -21.55 1.56 16.98
C GLY A 35 -20.68 2.66 16.38
N ILE A 36 -19.66 2.33 15.58
CA ILE A 36 -19.01 3.32 14.71
C ILE A 36 -20.00 3.65 13.59
N ASN A 37 -20.89 4.61 13.84
CA ASN A 37 -21.90 5.07 12.89
C ASN A 37 -21.23 5.83 11.75
N PHE A 38 -20.85 5.12 10.70
CA PHE A 38 -20.52 5.74 9.44
C PHE A 38 -21.79 5.89 8.61
N THR A 39 -22.15 7.11 8.25
CA THR A 39 -23.25 7.36 7.31
C THR A 39 -22.93 6.86 5.89
N ASP A 40 -21.66 6.68 5.52
CA ASP A 40 -21.20 6.18 4.20
C ASP A 40 -19.86 5.39 4.26
N GLY A 41 -19.58 4.71 5.38
CA GLY A 41 -18.39 3.88 5.54
C GLY A 41 -18.68 2.41 5.23
N SER A 42 -17.74 1.71 4.62
CA SER A 42 -17.86 0.27 4.34
C SER A 42 -16.53 -0.44 4.58
N VAL A 43 -16.60 -1.64 5.17
CA VAL A 43 -15.47 -2.56 5.26
C VAL A 43 -15.90 -3.90 4.69
N GLU A 44 -15.32 -4.28 3.56
CA GLU A 44 -15.68 -5.49 2.83
C GLU A 44 -14.48 -6.42 2.68
N VAL A 45 -14.68 -7.72 2.93
CA VAL A 45 -13.65 -8.74 2.81
C VAL A 45 -13.79 -9.44 1.47
N LEU A 46 -12.79 -9.32 0.61
CA LEU A 46 -12.71 -9.94 -0.70
C LEU A 46 -11.75 -11.13 -0.64
N ALA A 47 -12.31 -12.33 -0.55
CA ALA A 47 -11.53 -13.56 -0.49
C ALA A 47 -11.38 -14.18 -1.87
N ALA A 48 -10.19 -14.72 -2.20
CA ALA A 48 -10.00 -15.51 -3.40
C ALA A 48 -11.01 -16.69 -3.42
N THR A 49 -11.86 -16.74 -4.45
CA THR A 49 -12.85 -17.80 -4.61
C THR A 49 -12.31 -18.91 -5.49
N GLN A 50 -12.47 -20.17 -5.08
CA GLN A 50 -12.34 -21.30 -6.00
C GLN A 50 -13.62 -21.41 -6.82
N MET A 51 -13.60 -20.97 -8.07
CA MET A 51 -14.68 -21.29 -9.00
C MET A 51 -14.48 -22.72 -9.51
N PRO A 52 -15.50 -23.61 -9.50
CA PRO A 52 -15.39 -24.93 -10.10
C PRO A 52 -15.07 -24.80 -11.60
N GLY A 53 -13.93 -25.35 -12.04
CA GLY A 53 -13.52 -25.36 -13.45
C GLY A 53 -12.38 -24.40 -13.84
N GLU A 54 -11.95 -23.49 -12.96
CA GLU A 54 -10.72 -22.72 -13.17
C GLU A 54 -9.53 -23.38 -12.47
N ALA A 55 -8.35 -23.30 -13.09
CA ALA A 55 -7.09 -23.73 -12.48
C ALA A 55 -6.81 -22.84 -11.26
N ALA A 56 -7.24 -23.31 -10.09
CA ALA A 56 -6.96 -22.81 -8.74
C ALA A 56 -7.08 -21.27 -8.61
N GLY A 57 -8.27 -20.78 -8.23
CA GLY A 57 -8.63 -19.35 -8.10
C GLY A 57 -7.77 -18.48 -7.14
N TRP A 58 -6.65 -18.99 -6.64
CA TRP A 58 -5.66 -18.27 -5.83
C TRP A 58 -5.09 -17.04 -6.54
N PHE A 59 -4.67 -16.07 -5.75
CA PHE A 59 -3.90 -14.94 -6.25
C PHE A 59 -2.47 -15.38 -6.58
N ARG A 60 -1.97 -14.96 -7.73
CA ARG A 60 -0.56 -15.17 -8.14
C ARG A 60 0.39 -14.13 -7.53
N GLY A 61 -0.14 -13.12 -6.86
CA GLY A 61 0.58 -12.02 -6.22
C GLY A 61 -0.37 -10.91 -5.78
N THR A 62 0.17 -9.85 -5.20
CA THR A 62 -0.60 -8.69 -4.71
C THR A 62 -1.33 -7.96 -5.84
N ALA A 63 -0.64 -7.69 -6.95
CA ALA A 63 -1.26 -7.07 -8.13
C ALA A 63 -2.35 -7.95 -8.75
N ASP A 64 -2.17 -9.27 -8.76
CA ASP A 64 -3.16 -10.22 -9.25
C ASP A 64 -4.43 -10.22 -8.38
N ALA A 65 -4.28 -10.05 -7.07
CA ALA A 65 -5.42 -9.90 -6.16
C ALA A 65 -6.27 -8.67 -6.51
N VAL A 66 -5.63 -7.52 -6.72
CA VAL A 66 -6.34 -6.29 -7.12
C VAL A 66 -7.02 -6.48 -8.48
N ARG A 67 -6.30 -7.04 -9.45
CA ARG A 67 -6.79 -7.27 -10.81
C ARG A 67 -8.02 -8.17 -10.86
N LYS A 68 -8.04 -9.29 -10.12
CA LYS A 68 -9.19 -10.22 -10.10
C LYS A 68 -10.48 -9.58 -9.55
N PHE A 69 -10.35 -8.54 -8.73
CA PHE A 69 -11.47 -7.82 -8.12
C PHE A 69 -11.67 -6.43 -8.73
N ILE A 70 -11.01 -6.10 -9.84
CA ILE A 70 -11.14 -4.79 -10.48
C ILE A 70 -12.59 -4.47 -10.83
N TRP A 71 -13.38 -5.48 -11.21
CA TRP A 71 -14.80 -5.33 -11.53
C TRP A 71 -15.65 -4.94 -10.31
N VAL A 72 -15.31 -5.41 -9.10
CA VAL A 72 -15.96 -5.01 -7.85
C VAL A 72 -15.63 -3.54 -7.56
N LEU A 73 -14.37 -3.17 -7.73
CA LEU A 73 -13.91 -1.80 -7.53
C LEU A 73 -14.58 -0.85 -8.52
N GLU A 74 -14.60 -1.19 -9.80
CA GLU A 74 -15.28 -0.41 -10.85
C GLU A 74 -16.77 -0.24 -10.55
N ASP A 75 -17.47 -1.29 -10.14
CA ASP A 75 -18.88 -1.21 -9.78
C ASP A 75 -19.12 -0.31 -8.56
N TYR A 76 -18.27 -0.44 -7.54
CA TYR A 76 -18.31 0.42 -6.34
C TYR A 76 -18.06 1.90 -6.69
N TYR A 77 -17.20 2.18 -7.67
CA TYR A 77 -16.85 3.54 -8.07
C TYR A 77 -17.86 4.21 -9.00
N LYS A 78 -18.71 3.46 -9.72
CA LYS A 78 -19.67 4.06 -10.68
C LYS A 78 -20.55 5.15 -10.08
N ASN A 79 -20.90 5.00 -8.79
CA ASN A 79 -21.81 5.92 -8.10
C ASN A 79 -21.10 6.76 -7.02
N LYS A 80 -19.76 6.73 -6.96
CA LYS A 80 -18.98 7.44 -5.94
C LYS A 80 -17.81 8.22 -6.57
N SER A 81 -17.62 9.47 -6.15
CA SER A 81 -16.45 10.27 -6.52
C SER A 81 -15.23 9.82 -5.71
N ILE A 82 -14.49 8.83 -6.24
CA ILE A 82 -13.23 8.37 -5.67
C ILE A 82 -12.11 8.64 -6.67
N GLU A 83 -11.20 9.53 -6.30
CA GLU A 83 -10.10 10.00 -7.17
C GLU A 83 -8.79 9.25 -6.89
N HIS A 84 -8.57 8.86 -5.64
CA HIS A 84 -7.33 8.21 -5.20
C HIS A 84 -7.61 6.89 -4.50
N ILE A 85 -6.72 5.92 -4.70
CA ILE A 85 -6.77 4.60 -4.10
C ILE A 85 -5.50 4.38 -3.28
N LEU A 86 -5.68 4.07 -2.00
CA LEU A 86 -4.60 3.71 -1.09
C LEU A 86 -4.48 2.19 -1.00
N ILE A 87 -3.31 1.65 -1.37
CA ILE A 87 -2.95 0.24 -1.26
C ILE A 87 -2.00 0.06 -0.08
N LEU A 88 -2.36 -0.83 0.85
CA LEU A 88 -1.64 -1.06 2.09
C LEU A 88 -1.23 -2.52 2.25
N SER A 89 0.01 -2.76 2.70
CA SER A 89 0.40 -4.07 3.22
C SER A 89 -0.25 -4.33 4.58
N GLY A 90 -0.75 -5.56 4.78
CA GLY A 90 -1.50 -5.95 5.98
C GLY A 90 -0.64 -6.54 7.11
N ASP A 91 0.66 -6.70 6.91
CA ASP A 91 1.58 -7.48 7.75
C ASP A 91 2.58 -6.64 8.55
N GLN A 92 2.44 -5.32 8.53
CA GLN A 92 3.36 -4.39 9.17
C GLN A 92 2.76 -3.75 10.42
N LEU A 93 3.60 -3.57 11.44
CA LEU A 93 3.25 -2.86 12.67
C LEU A 93 3.82 -1.44 12.64
N TYR A 94 2.95 -0.44 12.45
CA TYR A 94 3.33 0.97 12.44
C TYR A 94 2.11 1.86 12.70
N ARG A 95 2.38 3.14 12.97
CA ARG A 95 1.37 4.20 13.03
C ARG A 95 1.74 5.27 12.01
N MET A 96 0.78 5.64 11.18
CA MET A 96 0.94 6.66 10.14
C MET A 96 -0.41 7.36 9.93
N ASP A 97 -0.38 8.66 9.70
CA ASP A 97 -1.51 9.40 9.14
C ASP A 97 -1.40 9.34 7.61
N TYR A 98 -2.36 8.69 6.96
CA TYR A 98 -2.34 8.55 5.51
C TYR A 98 -2.75 9.83 4.78
N MET A 99 -3.41 10.76 5.45
CA MET A 99 -3.83 12.00 4.80
C MET A 99 -2.65 12.87 4.42
N GLU A 100 -1.55 12.84 5.17
CA GLU A 100 -0.30 13.52 4.79
C GLU A 100 0.25 12.97 3.47
N LEU A 101 0.23 11.65 3.29
CA LEU A 101 0.69 10.99 2.07
C LEU A 101 -0.23 11.28 0.88
N VAL A 102 -1.55 11.25 1.09
CA VAL A 102 -2.55 11.57 0.07
C VAL A 102 -2.44 13.04 -0.33
N GLN A 103 -2.27 13.96 0.62
CA GLN A 103 -2.11 15.38 0.33
C GLN A 103 -0.86 15.63 -0.53
N LYS A 104 0.28 15.03 -0.16
CA LYS A 104 1.50 15.12 -0.98
C LYS A 104 1.29 14.61 -2.40
N HIS A 105 0.58 13.48 -2.54
CA HIS A 105 0.24 12.91 -3.84
C HIS A 105 -0.61 13.87 -4.70
N VAL A 106 -1.58 14.55 -4.10
CA VAL A 106 -2.42 15.56 -4.75
C VAL A 106 -1.62 16.80 -5.13
N ASP A 107 -0.82 17.33 -4.19
CA ASP A 107 -0.02 18.55 -4.39
C ASP A 107 1.01 18.37 -5.51
N ASP A 108 1.63 17.20 -5.60
CA ASP A 108 2.58 16.86 -6.66
C ASP A 108 1.88 16.49 -7.98
N ASN A 109 0.56 16.34 -7.99
CA ASN A 109 -0.22 15.75 -9.08
C ASN A 109 0.37 14.41 -9.55
N ALA A 110 0.89 13.60 -8.61
CA ALA A 110 1.59 12.37 -8.91
C ALA A 110 0.64 11.28 -9.39
N ASP A 111 1.08 10.41 -10.29
CA ASP A 111 0.28 9.26 -10.72
C ASP A 111 0.32 8.14 -9.68
N ILE A 112 1.47 7.97 -9.04
CA ILE A 112 1.75 7.01 -7.97
C ILE A 112 2.66 7.68 -6.95
N THR A 113 2.31 7.56 -5.67
CA THR A 113 3.18 7.96 -4.55
C THR A 113 3.37 6.76 -3.63
N LEU A 114 4.58 6.55 -3.13
CA LEU A 114 4.90 5.47 -2.20
C LEU A 114 5.52 6.03 -0.92
N SER A 115 5.18 5.42 0.21
CA SER A 115 5.86 5.70 1.47
C SER A 115 7.17 4.91 1.53
N CYS A 116 8.24 5.59 1.93
CA CYS A 116 9.56 4.99 2.07
C CYS A 116 10.15 5.21 3.46
N ALA A 117 11.01 4.29 3.88
CA ALA A 117 11.73 4.36 5.14
C ALA A 117 13.23 4.10 4.94
N PRO A 118 14.10 4.75 5.73
CA PRO A 118 15.52 4.48 5.76
C PRO A 118 15.80 3.06 6.29
N VAL A 119 16.68 2.31 5.63
CA VAL A 119 17.06 0.95 6.04
C VAL A 119 18.57 0.76 6.07
N GLY A 120 19.01 -0.04 7.04
CA GLY A 120 20.40 -0.43 7.16
C GLY A 120 20.78 -1.51 6.15
N GLU A 121 22.06 -1.60 5.85
CA GLU A 121 22.62 -2.50 4.83
C GLU A 121 22.26 -3.98 5.05
N SER A 122 22.25 -4.43 6.31
CA SER A 122 21.96 -5.83 6.65
C SER A 122 20.58 -6.32 6.21
N ARG A 123 19.60 -5.42 6.07
CA ARG A 123 18.21 -5.74 5.72
C ARG A 123 17.79 -5.22 4.35
N ALA A 124 18.62 -4.40 3.70
CA ALA A 124 18.26 -3.71 2.46
C ALA A 124 17.84 -4.68 1.34
N SER A 125 18.48 -5.85 1.25
CA SER A 125 18.14 -6.90 0.26
C SER A 125 16.80 -7.61 0.50
N GLU A 126 16.12 -7.37 1.63
CA GLU A 126 14.80 -7.93 1.92
C GLU A 126 13.65 -7.06 1.38
N TYR A 127 13.96 -5.83 0.94
CA TYR A 127 12.99 -4.80 0.56
C TYR A 127 13.13 -4.35 -0.89
N GLY A 128 12.10 -3.67 -1.38
CA GLY A 128 12.18 -2.88 -2.61
C GLY A 128 12.87 -1.54 -2.34
N LEU A 129 14.08 -1.36 -2.86
CA LEU A 129 14.88 -0.15 -2.69
C LEU A 129 14.51 0.90 -3.73
N VAL A 130 14.64 2.17 -3.35
CA VAL A 130 14.18 3.31 -4.14
C VAL A 130 15.27 4.38 -4.18
N LYS A 131 15.49 4.97 -5.35
CA LYS A 131 16.24 6.22 -5.52
C LYS A 131 15.31 7.29 -6.06
N PHE A 132 15.49 8.52 -5.60
CA PHE A 132 14.75 9.68 -6.06
C PHE A 132 15.70 10.84 -6.34
N ASP A 133 15.25 11.78 -7.18
CA ASP A 133 15.98 12.99 -7.49
C ASP A 133 15.73 14.10 -6.45
N SER A 134 16.32 15.29 -6.65
CA SER A 134 16.17 16.43 -5.74
C SER A 134 14.72 16.92 -5.58
N SER A 135 13.81 16.56 -6.48
CA SER A 135 12.39 16.89 -6.38
C SER A 135 11.58 15.87 -5.57
N GLY A 136 12.21 14.75 -5.16
CA GLY A 136 11.54 13.63 -4.51
C GLY A 136 10.88 12.66 -5.49
N ARG A 137 11.08 12.83 -6.81
CA ARG A 137 10.56 11.92 -7.81
C ARG A 137 11.40 10.65 -7.86
N VAL A 138 10.75 9.49 -7.83
CA VAL A 138 11.43 8.20 -7.98
C VAL A 138 12.03 8.08 -9.38
N VAL A 139 13.34 7.83 -9.43
CA VAL A 139 14.11 7.62 -10.67
C VAL A 139 14.51 6.16 -10.86
N GLN A 140 14.59 5.38 -9.78
CA GLN A 140 14.95 3.97 -9.82
C GLN A 140 14.28 3.21 -8.69
N PHE A 141 13.77 2.01 -9.03
CA PHE A 141 13.20 1.06 -8.08
C PHE A 141 13.84 -0.30 -8.34
N SER A 142 14.25 -1.00 -7.29
CA SER A 142 14.84 -2.34 -7.40
C SER A 142 14.29 -3.26 -6.30
N GLU A 143 13.62 -4.34 -6.68
CA GLU A 143 12.99 -5.28 -5.75
C GLU A 143 14.01 -6.31 -5.25
N LYS A 144 14.30 -6.28 -3.94
CA LYS A 144 15.20 -7.24 -3.27
C LYS A 144 16.56 -7.40 -3.96
N PRO A 145 17.28 -6.28 -4.24
CA PRO A 145 18.54 -6.31 -4.95
C PRO A 145 19.64 -7.01 -4.15
N LYS A 146 20.61 -7.59 -4.86
CA LYS A 146 21.73 -8.34 -4.28
C LYS A 146 23.02 -8.03 -5.04
N GLY A 147 24.16 -8.16 -4.36
CA GLY A 147 25.48 -7.94 -4.97
C GLY A 147 25.62 -6.51 -5.51
N ASP A 148 26.10 -6.38 -6.73
CA ASP A 148 26.35 -5.09 -7.38
C ASP A 148 25.09 -4.22 -7.51
N ASP A 149 23.92 -4.83 -7.70
CA ASP A 149 22.64 -4.12 -7.77
C ASP A 149 22.25 -3.51 -6.42
N LEU A 150 22.64 -4.15 -5.30
CA LEU A 150 22.41 -3.60 -3.98
C LEU A 150 23.30 -2.38 -3.76
N GLU A 151 24.60 -2.50 -4.06
CA GLU A 151 25.55 -1.39 -3.95
C GLU A 151 25.14 -0.17 -4.79
N ALA A 152 24.63 -0.41 -6.01
CA ALA A 152 24.13 0.65 -6.89
C ALA A 152 22.93 1.44 -6.31
N MET A 153 22.20 0.84 -5.37
CA MET A 153 21.01 1.44 -4.74
C MET A 153 21.33 2.29 -3.50
N LYS A 154 22.61 2.44 -3.12
CA LYS A 154 23.00 3.36 -2.04
C LYS A 154 22.57 4.80 -2.35
N VAL A 155 22.10 5.50 -1.32
CA VAL A 155 21.65 6.89 -1.36
C VAL A 155 22.25 7.65 -0.19
N ASP A 156 22.63 8.90 -0.41
CA ASP A 156 22.98 9.79 0.70
C ASP A 156 21.71 10.18 1.47
N THR A 157 21.59 9.68 2.70
CA THR A 157 20.44 9.93 3.58
C THR A 157 20.66 11.09 4.54
N SER A 158 21.70 11.91 4.35
CA SER A 158 22.01 13.07 5.20
C SER A 158 20.84 14.07 5.33
N PHE A 159 19.97 14.13 4.32
CA PHE A 159 18.75 14.95 4.36
C PHE A 159 17.75 14.52 5.45
N LEU A 160 17.88 13.31 6.02
CA LEU A 160 17.05 12.78 7.11
C LEU A 160 17.64 13.02 8.51
N ASN A 161 18.66 13.87 8.64
CA ASN A 161 19.29 14.19 9.94
C ASN A 161 18.31 14.76 10.99
N PHE A 162 17.17 15.30 10.57
CA PHE A 162 16.11 15.79 11.45
C PHE A 162 15.26 14.66 12.04
N ALA A 163 15.31 13.46 11.45
CA ALA A 163 14.49 12.31 11.82
C ALA A 163 15.30 11.11 12.34
N ILE A 164 16.60 11.04 12.03
CA ILE A 164 17.47 9.90 12.36
C ILE A 164 18.78 10.42 12.94
N ASP A 165 19.21 9.83 14.05
CA ASP A 165 20.44 10.24 14.76
C ASP A 165 21.72 10.02 13.94
N ASP A 166 21.79 8.95 13.16
CA ASP A 166 22.99 8.55 12.41
C ASP A 166 22.61 8.08 10.99
N PRO A 167 22.42 9.03 10.03
CA PRO A 167 22.05 8.71 8.66
C PRO A 167 23.03 7.75 7.96
N ALA A 168 24.31 7.79 8.32
CA ALA A 168 25.33 6.93 7.72
C ALA A 168 25.08 5.43 7.96
N LYS A 169 24.34 5.07 9.03
CA LYS A 169 23.91 3.69 9.30
C LYS A 169 22.78 3.21 8.39
N TYR A 170 22.10 4.12 7.71
CA TYR A 170 20.94 3.83 6.86
C TYR A 170 21.20 4.34 5.42
N PRO A 171 22.10 3.69 4.66
CA PRO A 171 22.49 4.16 3.33
C PRO A 171 21.47 3.79 2.23
N TYR A 172 20.28 3.32 2.59
CA TYR A 172 19.26 2.88 1.67
C TYR A 172 17.88 3.42 2.05
N ILE A 173 17.03 3.57 1.05
CA ILE A 173 15.63 3.95 1.20
C ILE A 173 14.79 2.80 0.63
N ALA A 174 13.89 2.26 1.44
CA ALA A 174 13.05 1.12 1.10
C ALA A 174 11.57 1.52 1.03
N SER A 175 10.83 0.96 0.09
CA SER A 175 9.37 1.03 0.06
C SER A 175 8.77 0.31 1.27
N MET A 176 7.81 0.97 1.93
CA MET A 176 7.04 0.38 3.03
C MET A 176 5.85 -0.44 2.52
N GLY A 177 5.62 -0.57 1.22
CA GLY A 177 4.41 -1.26 0.74
C GLY A 177 3.11 -0.48 1.01
N VAL A 178 3.22 0.84 1.09
CA VAL A 178 2.11 1.79 1.21
C VAL A 178 2.15 2.68 -0.02
N TYR A 179 1.09 2.63 -0.83
CA TYR A 179 1.03 3.29 -2.13
C TYR A 179 -0.27 4.06 -2.29
N VAL A 180 -0.19 5.27 -2.85
CA VAL A 180 -1.34 6.05 -3.30
C VAL A 180 -1.31 6.09 -4.83
N PHE A 181 -2.42 5.75 -5.45
CA PHE A 181 -2.59 5.81 -6.90
C PHE A 181 -3.71 6.78 -7.24
N LYS A 182 -3.59 7.49 -8.36
CA LYS A 182 -4.77 7.97 -9.07
C LYS A 182 -5.58 6.76 -9.53
N ARG A 183 -6.90 6.81 -9.34
CA ARG A 183 -7.80 5.70 -9.70
C ARG A 183 -7.58 5.24 -11.14
N ASP A 184 -7.59 6.18 -12.07
CA ASP A 184 -7.52 5.87 -13.50
C ASP A 184 -6.15 5.26 -13.89
N VAL A 185 -5.08 5.70 -13.22
CA VAL A 185 -3.74 5.13 -13.38
C VAL A 185 -3.71 3.68 -12.91
N LEU A 186 -4.26 3.39 -11.73
CA LEU A 186 -4.31 2.02 -11.21
C LEU A 186 -5.10 1.10 -12.15
N LEU A 187 -6.27 1.55 -12.61
CA LEU A 187 -7.12 0.76 -13.51
C LEU A 187 -6.43 0.50 -14.86
N ASN A 188 -5.69 1.48 -15.39
CA ASN A 188 -4.96 1.31 -16.65
C ASN A 188 -3.74 0.40 -16.51
N LEU A 189 -3.06 0.38 -15.35
CA LEU A 189 -1.89 -0.48 -15.12
C LEU A 189 -2.25 -1.95 -14.88
N LEU A 190 -3.49 -2.25 -14.48
CA LEU A 190 -3.94 -3.60 -14.15
C LEU A 190 -4.77 -4.28 -15.26
N LYS A 191 -5.09 -3.56 -16.34
CA LYS A 191 -5.74 -4.10 -17.55
C LYS A 191 -4.72 -4.84 -18.42
#